data_AF-A0A843SU97-F1
#
_entry.id   AF-A0A843SU97-F1
#
_cell.length_a   1.000
_cell.length_b   1.000
_cell.length_c   1.000
_cell.angle_alpha   90.00
_cell.angle_beta   90.00
_cell.angle_gamma   90.00
#
_symmetry.space_group_name_H-M   'P 1'
#
loop_
_entity.id
_entity.type
_entity.pdbx_description
1 polymer ?
#
loop_
_entity_poly.entity_id
_entity_poly.type
_entity_poly.pdbx_seq_one_letter_code
_entity_poly.pdbx_strand_id
1 'polypeptide(L)'
;MPETPQDDDGLLDRLQWETFEYFLKEVNPSNGLIADKSRDDWPASIAATGLALAAYPIGVERGFMTRDEAARMTLTTLRFFWNSRQGTAPDATGYKGFYYHFLDMKTGCRAWRCELSTVDTAFLLAGALTAAAYFDRDSQEEHQIRTLADELYRRADWRWAQHGGATVTHGYKPRSGFLRYRWEGYDEALLLYVLGLGSPTYPLPDESYLAWLSTYAWKKIYGYEFVYAGPLFVHQLSHIWIDFRGIQDAYMREKGLDYFENSRRATYVQRAYAIHNPLEFAFYDQECWGITASDGPGPATLKVDGVERQFFDYVARGVPHGPDDGTLAPWEVVAS
;
A
#
# COMPACT_ATOMS: atom_id res chain seq x y z
N MET A 1 20.90 -25.99 -4.33
CA MET A 1 20.35 -24.79 -3.69
C MET A 1 21.34 -23.67 -3.94
N PRO A 2 20.93 -22.46 -4.36
CA PRO A 2 21.88 -21.37 -4.51
C PRO A 2 22.53 -21.11 -3.15
N GLU A 3 23.84 -20.91 -3.12
CA GLU A 3 24.62 -20.65 -1.90
C GLU A 3 24.07 -19.43 -1.15
N THR A 4 24.17 -19.46 0.18
CA THR A 4 23.89 -18.30 1.02
C THR A 4 24.85 -17.18 0.61
N PRO A 5 24.35 -15.97 0.25
CA PRO A 5 25.20 -14.85 -0.14
C PRO A 5 26.26 -14.55 0.91
N GLN A 6 27.52 -14.32 0.49
CA GLN A 6 28.66 -14.06 1.37
C GLN A 6 28.78 -12.60 1.83
N ASP A 7 27.99 -11.68 1.27
CA ASP A 7 27.93 -10.26 1.62
C ASP A 7 26.49 -9.72 1.60
N ASP A 8 26.29 -8.54 2.21
CA ASP A 8 24.98 -7.90 2.35
C ASP A 8 24.37 -7.53 1.00
N ASP A 9 25.19 -7.12 0.03
CA ASP A 9 24.74 -6.73 -1.31
C ASP A 9 24.14 -7.93 -2.06
N GLY A 10 24.81 -9.09 -2.03
CA GLY A 10 24.30 -10.32 -2.62
C GLY A 10 23.03 -10.83 -1.95
N LEU A 11 22.86 -10.61 -0.64
CA LEU A 11 21.62 -10.90 0.08
C LEU A 11 20.48 -10.00 -0.36
N LEU A 12 20.73 -8.69 -0.49
CA LEU A 12 19.74 -7.73 -0.95
C LEU A 12 19.32 -7.98 -2.40
N ASP A 13 20.26 -8.25 -3.29
CA ASP A 13 19.96 -8.56 -4.70
C ASP A 13 19.09 -9.82 -4.82
N ARG A 14 19.41 -10.87 -4.04
CA ARG A 14 18.61 -12.09 -3.99
C ARG A 14 17.20 -11.82 -3.45
N LEU A 15 17.09 -11.07 -2.36
CA LEU A 15 15.80 -10.73 -1.75
C LEU A 15 14.94 -9.91 -2.71
N GLN A 16 15.53 -8.96 -3.43
CA GLN A 16 14.85 -8.18 -4.46
C GLN A 16 14.34 -9.07 -5.59
N TRP A 17 15.16 -9.99 -6.11
CA TRP A 17 14.73 -10.92 -7.15
C TRP A 17 13.61 -11.86 -6.68
N GLU A 18 13.77 -12.51 -5.53
CA GLU A 18 12.77 -13.45 -5.00
C GLU A 18 11.44 -12.75 -4.68
N THR A 19 11.49 -11.49 -4.22
CA THR A 19 10.29 -10.67 -4.02
C THR A 19 9.67 -10.27 -5.35
N PHE A 20 10.47 -9.85 -6.33
CA PHE A 20 9.99 -9.47 -7.66
C PHE A 20 9.31 -10.63 -8.40
N GLU A 21 9.80 -11.87 -8.21
CA GLU A 21 9.18 -13.07 -8.78
C GLU A 21 7.70 -13.23 -8.40
N TYR A 22 7.25 -12.68 -7.26
CA TYR A 22 5.84 -12.65 -6.89
C TYR A 22 4.99 -12.02 -8.02
N PHE A 23 5.41 -10.88 -8.55
CA PHE A 23 4.68 -10.17 -9.61
C PHE A 23 4.71 -10.89 -10.95
N LEU A 24 5.67 -11.80 -11.16
CA LEU A 24 5.73 -12.62 -12.36
C LEU A 24 4.90 -13.90 -12.25
N LYS A 25 4.79 -14.47 -11.04
CA LYS A 25 4.08 -15.73 -10.78
C LYS A 25 2.59 -15.51 -10.54
N GLU A 26 2.24 -14.47 -9.79
CA GLU A 26 0.87 -14.23 -9.33
C GLU A 26 0.04 -13.33 -10.26
N VAL A 27 0.59 -13.01 -11.45
CA VAL A 27 -0.10 -12.21 -12.47
C VAL A 27 -0.98 -13.07 -13.37
N ASN A 28 -2.18 -12.59 -13.68
CA ASN A 28 -2.91 -13.06 -14.85
C ASN A 28 -2.40 -12.33 -16.11
N PRO A 29 -1.70 -13.00 -17.03
CA PRO A 29 -1.08 -12.33 -18.18
C PRO A 29 -2.09 -11.76 -19.20
N SER A 30 -3.36 -12.14 -19.12
CA SER A 30 -4.41 -11.67 -20.05
C SER A 30 -4.97 -10.29 -19.68
N ASN A 31 -4.95 -9.92 -18.40
CA ASN A 31 -5.51 -8.66 -17.91
C ASN A 31 -4.56 -7.89 -16.96
N GLY A 32 -3.43 -8.49 -16.59
CA GLY A 32 -2.40 -7.88 -15.77
C GLY A 32 -2.78 -7.70 -14.29
N LEU A 33 -3.86 -8.35 -13.83
CA LEU A 33 -4.25 -8.38 -12.42
C LEU A 33 -3.30 -9.28 -11.62
N ILE A 34 -2.97 -8.86 -10.40
CA ILE A 34 -2.08 -9.57 -9.48
C ILE A 34 -2.90 -10.15 -8.34
N ALA A 35 -2.74 -11.45 -8.06
CA ALA A 35 -3.37 -12.09 -6.90
C ALA A 35 -2.93 -11.38 -5.61
N ASP A 36 -3.85 -11.26 -4.65
CA ASP A 36 -3.56 -10.57 -3.38
C ASP A 36 -2.63 -11.37 -2.46
N LYS A 37 -2.60 -12.71 -2.59
CA LYS A 37 -1.62 -13.58 -1.95
C LYS A 37 -1.37 -14.83 -2.80
N SER A 38 -0.25 -15.50 -2.53
CA SER A 38 0.20 -16.72 -3.22
C SER A 38 -0.59 -18.00 -2.85
N ARG A 39 -1.84 -17.84 -2.41
CA ARG A 39 -2.72 -18.96 -2.07
C ARG A 39 -3.63 -19.25 -3.25
N ASP A 40 -3.83 -20.53 -3.53
CA ASP A 40 -4.75 -20.96 -4.59
C ASP A 40 -6.14 -20.33 -4.43
N ASP A 41 -6.77 -20.05 -5.57
CA ASP A 41 -8.13 -19.51 -5.70
C ASP A 41 -8.40 -18.20 -4.95
N TRP A 42 -7.38 -17.37 -4.78
CA TRP A 42 -7.50 -16.04 -4.18
C TRP A 42 -7.73 -14.94 -5.25
N PRO A 43 -8.54 -13.90 -4.98
CA PRO A 43 -8.79 -12.83 -5.93
C PRO A 43 -7.56 -11.92 -6.12
N ALA A 44 -7.62 -11.11 -7.17
CA ALA A 44 -6.70 -10.01 -7.35
C ALA A 44 -6.94 -8.90 -6.31
N SER A 45 -5.88 -8.21 -5.89
CA SER A 45 -5.98 -6.90 -5.22
C SER A 45 -5.48 -5.80 -6.14
N ILE A 46 -6.22 -4.69 -6.19
CA ILE A 46 -5.79 -3.53 -6.97
C ILE A 46 -4.57 -2.83 -6.36
N ALA A 47 -4.35 -2.95 -5.04
CA ALA A 47 -3.14 -2.45 -4.39
C ALA A 47 -1.91 -3.23 -4.84
N ALA A 48 -1.97 -4.57 -4.82
CA ALA A 48 -0.91 -5.44 -5.32
C ALA A 48 -0.62 -5.18 -6.81
N THR A 49 -1.68 -4.93 -7.59
CA THR A 49 -1.56 -4.57 -9.01
C THR A 49 -0.86 -3.21 -9.20
N GLY A 50 -1.14 -2.22 -8.35
CA GLY A 50 -0.43 -0.95 -8.33
C GLY A 50 1.05 -1.08 -7.99
N LEU A 51 1.36 -1.88 -6.97
CA LEU A 51 2.75 -2.18 -6.59
C LEU A 51 3.51 -2.88 -7.72
N ALA A 52 2.87 -3.80 -8.45
CA ALA A 52 3.49 -4.44 -9.61
C ALA A 52 3.84 -3.45 -10.72
N LEU A 53 2.94 -2.50 -11.02
CA LEU A 53 3.21 -1.44 -11.99
C LEU A 53 4.40 -0.56 -11.59
N ALA A 54 4.57 -0.28 -10.30
CA ALA A 54 5.75 0.42 -9.78
C ALA A 54 7.02 -0.46 -9.79
N ALA A 55 6.87 -1.77 -9.62
CA ALA A 55 7.97 -2.73 -9.57
C ALA A 55 8.53 -3.07 -10.97
N TYR A 56 7.73 -3.02 -12.04
CA TYR A 56 8.23 -3.35 -13.39
C TYR A 56 9.41 -2.49 -13.84
N PRO A 57 9.41 -1.14 -13.68
CA PRO A 57 10.60 -0.31 -13.88
C PRO A 57 11.83 -0.81 -13.11
N ILE A 58 11.67 -1.19 -11.85
CA ILE A 58 12.76 -1.71 -11.01
C ILE A 58 13.27 -3.02 -11.60
N GLY A 59 12.38 -3.91 -12.04
CA GLY A 59 12.75 -5.16 -12.70
C GLY A 59 13.54 -4.95 -13.99
N VAL A 60 13.26 -3.90 -14.75
CA VAL A 60 14.06 -3.53 -15.94
C VAL A 60 15.45 -3.06 -15.54
N GLU A 61 15.54 -2.11 -14.59
CA GLU A 61 16.83 -1.55 -14.14
C GLU A 61 17.73 -2.59 -13.45
N ARG A 62 17.13 -3.60 -12.81
CA ARG A 62 17.84 -4.72 -12.18
C ARG A 62 18.12 -5.88 -13.15
N GLY A 63 17.67 -5.82 -14.40
CA GLY A 63 17.86 -6.89 -15.38
C GLY A 63 17.04 -8.16 -15.11
N PHE A 64 16.00 -8.05 -14.29
CA PHE A 64 15.05 -9.13 -13.95
C PHE A 64 14.08 -9.45 -15.09
N MET A 65 13.79 -8.44 -15.93
CA MET A 65 12.99 -8.58 -17.14
C MET A 65 13.42 -7.56 -18.19
N THR A 66 13.08 -7.80 -19.46
CA THR A 66 13.35 -6.80 -20.50
C THR A 66 12.37 -5.63 -20.44
N ARG A 67 12.79 -4.47 -20.92
CA ARG A 67 11.91 -3.29 -20.98
C ARG A 67 10.67 -3.52 -21.86
N ASP A 68 10.82 -4.25 -22.96
CA ASP A 68 9.71 -4.53 -23.87
C ASP A 68 8.67 -5.46 -23.22
N GLU A 69 9.11 -6.45 -22.45
CA GLU A 69 8.21 -7.28 -21.64
C GLU A 69 7.49 -6.45 -20.57
N ALA A 70 8.22 -5.57 -19.89
CA ALA A 70 7.69 -4.70 -18.84
C ALA A 70 6.65 -3.72 -19.39
N ALA A 71 6.94 -3.09 -20.54
CA ALA A 71 6.01 -2.20 -21.23
C ALA A 71 4.76 -2.95 -21.69
N ARG A 72 4.91 -4.17 -22.24
CA ARG A 72 3.78 -5.00 -22.65
C ARG A 72 2.89 -5.39 -21.47
N MET A 73 3.46 -5.82 -20.35
CA MET A 73 2.71 -6.19 -19.15
C MET A 73 1.98 -4.98 -18.56
N THR A 74 2.68 -3.85 -18.42
CA THR A 74 2.09 -2.57 -18.01
C THR A 74 0.91 -2.19 -18.89
N LEU A 75 1.09 -2.21 -20.21
CA LEU A 75 0.05 -1.82 -21.16
C LEU A 75 -1.17 -2.75 -21.11
N THR A 76 -0.97 -4.06 -20.90
CA THR A 76 -2.07 -5.01 -20.67
C THR A 76 -2.90 -4.60 -19.45
N THR A 77 -2.26 -4.32 -18.31
CA THR A 77 -2.94 -3.88 -17.08
C THR A 77 -3.70 -2.58 -17.28
N LEU A 78 -3.06 -1.56 -17.88
CA LEU A 78 -3.70 -0.26 -18.10
C LEU A 78 -4.88 -0.35 -19.06
N ARG A 79 -4.75 -1.13 -20.15
CA ARG A 79 -5.86 -1.40 -21.09
C ARG A 79 -7.02 -2.11 -20.41
N PHE A 80 -6.75 -3.06 -19.51
CA PHE A 80 -7.80 -3.72 -18.74
C PHE A 80 -8.58 -2.69 -17.90
N PHE A 81 -7.92 -1.92 -17.05
CA PHE A 81 -8.60 -0.96 -16.17
C PHE A 81 -9.32 0.15 -16.95
N TRP A 82 -8.73 0.62 -18.05
CA TRP A 82 -9.32 1.65 -18.89
C TRP A 82 -10.63 1.19 -19.54
N ASN A 83 -10.64 -0.01 -20.11
CA ASN A 83 -11.78 -0.60 -20.82
C ASN A 83 -12.77 -1.32 -19.89
N SER A 84 -12.42 -1.52 -18.62
CA SER A 84 -13.26 -2.19 -17.64
C SER A 84 -14.59 -1.46 -17.41
N ARG A 85 -15.62 -2.23 -17.05
CA ARG A 85 -16.95 -1.67 -16.80
C ARG A 85 -16.95 -0.81 -15.54
N GLN A 86 -17.34 0.44 -15.68
CA GLN A 86 -17.60 1.37 -14.58
C GLN A 86 -19.10 1.38 -14.24
N GLY A 87 -19.47 1.19 -12.99
CA GLY A 87 -20.87 1.21 -12.56
C GLY A 87 -21.14 0.52 -11.22
N THR A 88 -22.43 0.45 -10.88
CA THR A 88 -22.93 -0.22 -9.66
C THR A 88 -23.39 -1.66 -9.90
N ALA A 89 -23.33 -2.12 -11.16
CA ALA A 89 -23.70 -3.48 -11.55
C ALA A 89 -22.75 -4.53 -10.96
N PRO A 90 -23.20 -5.78 -10.73
CA PRO A 90 -22.36 -6.83 -10.16
C PRO A 90 -21.09 -7.16 -10.94
N ASP A 91 -21.10 -6.93 -12.26
CA ASP A 91 -20.01 -7.19 -13.20
C ASP A 91 -19.12 -5.95 -13.44
N ALA A 92 -19.29 -4.88 -12.65
CA ALA A 92 -18.41 -3.72 -12.72
C ALA A 92 -17.07 -3.98 -12.00
N THR A 93 -15.99 -3.46 -12.57
CA THR A 93 -14.63 -3.47 -12.00
C THR A 93 -14.39 -2.24 -11.12
N GLY A 94 -15.09 -1.15 -11.41
CA GLY A 94 -14.99 0.08 -10.63
C GLY A 94 -16.20 0.98 -10.81
N TYR A 95 -16.17 2.14 -10.19
CA TYR A 95 -17.19 3.17 -10.31
C TYR A 95 -16.56 4.54 -10.06
N LYS A 96 -16.93 5.56 -10.84
CA LYS A 96 -16.45 6.94 -10.66
C LYS A 96 -14.92 7.08 -10.72
N GLY A 97 -14.26 6.21 -11.49
CA GLY A 97 -12.81 6.21 -11.63
C GLY A 97 -12.06 5.56 -10.47
N PHE A 98 -12.77 5.01 -9.49
CA PHE A 98 -12.21 4.17 -8.45
C PHE A 98 -12.53 2.70 -8.70
N TYR A 99 -11.77 1.80 -8.09
CA TYR A 99 -11.86 0.36 -8.35
C TYR A 99 -12.19 -0.44 -7.09
N TYR A 100 -12.84 -1.59 -7.28
CA TYR A 100 -13.12 -2.52 -6.19
C TYR A 100 -11.82 -3.12 -5.65
N HIS A 101 -11.70 -3.17 -4.31
CA HIS A 101 -10.53 -3.68 -3.60
C HIS A 101 -10.07 -5.02 -4.18
N PHE A 102 -11.00 -5.98 -4.22
CA PHE A 102 -10.78 -7.30 -4.77
C PHE A 102 -11.52 -7.52 -6.07
N LEU A 103 -10.82 -8.08 -7.05
CA LEU A 103 -11.35 -8.43 -8.36
C LEU A 103 -11.15 -9.93 -8.62
N ASP A 104 -12.13 -10.57 -9.25
CA ASP A 104 -11.98 -11.93 -9.73
C ASP A 104 -10.83 -11.98 -10.76
N MET A 105 -9.88 -12.88 -10.55
CA MET A 105 -8.63 -12.94 -11.32
C MET A 105 -8.86 -13.05 -12.82
N LYS A 106 -9.91 -13.74 -13.27
CA LYS A 106 -10.15 -14.03 -14.68
C LYS A 106 -11.01 -12.97 -15.34
N THR A 107 -12.12 -12.62 -14.69
CA THR A 107 -13.15 -11.75 -15.26
C THR A 107 -12.92 -10.28 -14.94
N GLY A 108 -12.15 -9.96 -13.89
CA GLY A 108 -11.97 -8.60 -13.41
C GLY A 108 -13.24 -8.01 -12.78
N CYS A 109 -14.26 -8.82 -12.51
CA CYS A 109 -15.48 -8.39 -11.81
C CYS A 109 -15.22 -8.30 -10.30
N ARG A 110 -15.99 -7.47 -9.60
CA ARG A 110 -15.90 -7.34 -8.14
C ARG A 110 -16.01 -8.70 -7.42
N ALA A 111 -14.97 -9.05 -6.65
CA ALA A 111 -14.97 -10.24 -5.80
C ALA A 111 -15.61 -9.97 -4.44
N TRP A 112 -16.17 -11.02 -3.83
CA TRP A 112 -16.66 -11.06 -2.44
C TRP A 112 -17.57 -9.92 -1.96
N ARG A 113 -18.19 -9.17 -2.89
CA ARG A 113 -18.96 -7.96 -2.58
C ARG A 113 -18.14 -6.94 -1.76
N CYS A 114 -16.82 -6.89 -2.01
CA CYS A 114 -15.94 -5.93 -1.37
C CYS A 114 -16.34 -4.50 -1.71
N GLU A 115 -15.81 -3.56 -0.94
CA GLU A 115 -15.90 -2.14 -1.24
C GLU A 115 -15.08 -1.78 -2.47
N LEU A 116 -15.51 -0.69 -3.09
CA LEU A 116 -14.65 0.18 -3.88
C LEU A 116 -13.75 0.92 -2.89
N SER A 117 -12.44 0.72 -3.04
CA SER A 117 -11.43 1.19 -2.08
C SER A 117 -10.74 2.44 -2.62
N THR A 118 -10.79 3.52 -1.85
CA THR A 118 -10.18 4.80 -2.27
C THR A 118 -8.66 4.77 -2.15
N VAL A 119 -8.13 4.12 -1.12
CA VAL A 119 -6.68 4.02 -0.89
C VAL A 119 -6.01 3.03 -1.85
N ASP A 120 -6.64 1.87 -2.10
CA ASP A 120 -6.05 0.90 -3.03
C ASP A 120 -6.12 1.39 -4.48
N THR A 121 -7.15 2.20 -4.80
CA THR A 121 -7.17 2.95 -6.06
C THR A 121 -6.02 3.94 -6.11
N ALA A 122 -5.70 4.66 -5.03
CA ALA A 122 -4.58 5.58 -5.00
C ALA A 122 -3.23 4.85 -5.26
N PHE A 123 -3.03 3.67 -4.67
CA PHE A 123 -1.85 2.83 -4.95
C PHE A 123 -1.80 2.33 -6.40
N LEU A 124 -2.95 1.91 -6.96
CA LEU A 124 -3.05 1.55 -8.38
C LEU A 124 -2.65 2.71 -9.30
N LEU A 125 -3.19 3.91 -9.04
CA LEU A 125 -2.90 5.10 -9.83
C LEU A 125 -1.45 5.55 -9.68
N ALA A 126 -0.88 5.49 -8.47
CA ALA A 126 0.52 5.80 -8.24
C ALA A 126 1.44 4.87 -9.02
N GLY A 127 1.18 3.56 -9.00
CA GLY A 127 1.89 2.58 -9.82
C GLY A 127 1.79 2.86 -11.33
N ALA A 128 0.59 3.18 -11.82
CA ALA A 128 0.38 3.55 -13.22
C ALA A 128 1.16 4.81 -13.62
N LEU A 129 1.18 5.83 -12.76
CA LEU A 129 1.91 7.08 -12.98
C LEU A 129 3.44 6.86 -12.92
N THR A 130 3.93 6.01 -12.03
CA THR A 130 5.34 5.60 -12.00
C THR A 130 5.75 4.92 -13.29
N ALA A 131 4.94 3.97 -13.78
CA ALA A 131 5.19 3.31 -15.06
C ALA A 131 5.21 4.33 -16.22
N ALA A 132 4.25 5.26 -16.26
CA ALA A 132 4.22 6.32 -17.27
C ALA A 132 5.44 7.25 -17.21
N ALA A 133 5.97 7.55 -16.02
CA ALA A 133 7.18 8.34 -15.87
C ALA A 133 8.44 7.61 -16.37
N TYR A 134 8.47 6.28 -16.24
CA TYR A 134 9.62 5.45 -16.64
C TYR A 134 9.61 5.06 -18.13
N PHE A 135 8.44 4.73 -18.67
CA PHE A 135 8.25 4.36 -20.07
C PHE A 135 8.07 5.63 -20.93
N ASP A 136 9.19 6.25 -21.28
CA ASP A 136 9.35 7.57 -21.92
C ASP A 136 9.86 7.54 -23.38
N ARG A 137 10.12 6.36 -23.96
CA ARG A 137 10.62 6.23 -25.34
C ARG A 137 9.58 6.67 -26.36
N ASP A 138 10.08 7.04 -27.54
CA ASP A 138 9.28 7.34 -28.72
C ASP A 138 8.84 6.04 -29.43
N SER A 139 7.90 5.33 -28.80
CA SER A 139 7.28 4.11 -29.33
C SER A 139 5.77 4.13 -29.10
N GLN A 140 5.01 3.45 -29.94
CA GLN A 140 3.55 3.44 -29.84
C GLN A 140 3.08 2.89 -28.48
N GLU A 141 3.73 1.83 -27.99
CA GLU A 141 3.43 1.19 -26.72
C GLU A 141 3.66 2.13 -25.54
N GLU A 142 4.82 2.76 -25.47
CA GLU A 142 5.16 3.64 -24.33
C GLU A 142 4.37 4.97 -24.38
N HIS A 143 4.08 5.50 -25.57
CA HIS A 143 3.11 6.60 -25.72
C HIS A 143 1.75 6.22 -25.13
N GLN A 144 1.26 5.02 -25.43
CA GLN A 144 -0.03 4.57 -24.93
C GLN A 144 -0.02 4.32 -23.42
N ILE A 145 1.08 3.85 -22.83
CA ILE A 145 1.23 3.74 -21.37
C ILE A 145 1.03 5.11 -20.72
N ARG A 146 1.73 6.14 -21.22
CA ARG A 146 1.63 7.51 -20.71
C ARG A 146 0.21 8.06 -20.81
N THR A 147 -0.44 7.87 -21.97
CA THR A 147 -1.82 8.30 -22.18
C THR A 147 -2.77 7.61 -21.22
N LEU A 148 -2.77 6.28 -21.14
CA LEU A 148 -3.74 5.54 -20.32
C LEU A 148 -3.54 5.80 -18.82
N ALA A 149 -2.30 5.93 -18.35
CA ALA A 149 -2.03 6.25 -16.94
C ALA A 149 -2.59 7.63 -16.56
N ASP A 150 -2.33 8.67 -17.38
CA ASP A 150 -2.88 10.01 -17.18
C ASP A 150 -4.41 10.00 -17.25
N GLU A 151 -5.00 9.31 -18.23
CA GLU A 151 -6.45 9.19 -18.38
C GLU A 151 -7.11 8.47 -17.19
N LEU A 152 -6.48 7.41 -16.66
CA LEU A 152 -6.94 6.72 -15.45
C LEU A 152 -6.90 7.63 -14.22
N TYR A 153 -5.81 8.39 -14.04
CA TYR A 153 -5.68 9.35 -12.94
C TYR A 153 -6.73 10.46 -13.03
N ARG A 154 -6.93 11.02 -14.23
CA ARG A 154 -7.97 12.03 -14.51
C ARG A 154 -9.39 11.53 -14.32
N ARG A 155 -9.62 10.21 -14.44
CA ARG A 155 -10.95 9.60 -14.29
C ARG A 155 -11.41 9.56 -12.83
N ALA A 156 -10.49 9.54 -11.86
CA ALA A 156 -10.82 9.43 -10.44
C ALA A 156 -11.52 10.69 -9.93
N ASP A 157 -12.80 10.55 -9.55
CA ASP A 157 -13.64 11.64 -9.05
C ASP A 157 -13.45 11.83 -7.54
N TRP A 158 -12.35 12.45 -7.12
CA TRP A 158 -12.01 12.60 -5.69
C TRP A 158 -13.07 13.38 -4.89
N ARG A 159 -13.75 14.33 -5.54
CA ARG A 159 -14.89 15.06 -4.95
C ARG A 159 -16.08 14.15 -4.67
N TRP A 160 -16.37 13.20 -5.56
CA TRP A 160 -17.36 12.17 -5.29
C TRP A 160 -16.94 11.28 -4.10
N ALA A 161 -15.67 10.91 -4.00
CA ALA A 161 -15.14 10.07 -2.92
C ALA A 161 -15.19 10.74 -1.53
N GLN A 162 -15.28 12.07 -1.47
CA GLN A 162 -15.56 12.79 -0.23
C GLN A 162 -16.98 12.57 0.29
N HIS A 163 -17.95 12.24 -0.56
CA HIS A 163 -19.35 12.13 -0.14
C HIS A 163 -19.85 13.36 0.64
N GLY A 164 -19.44 14.57 0.23
CA GLY A 164 -19.89 15.84 0.82
C GLY A 164 -19.34 16.19 2.20
N GLY A 165 -18.45 15.39 2.80
CA GLY A 165 -17.73 15.76 4.02
C GLY A 165 -16.28 16.18 3.75
N ALA A 166 -15.56 16.64 4.77
CA ALA A 166 -14.23 17.24 4.60
C ALA A 166 -13.16 16.22 4.15
N THR A 167 -13.02 15.10 4.87
CA THR A 167 -12.10 13.99 4.52
C THR A 167 -12.65 13.04 3.44
N VAL A 168 -11.78 12.21 2.86
CA VAL A 168 -12.17 11.18 1.88
C VAL A 168 -12.71 9.95 2.60
N THR A 169 -13.74 9.31 2.06
CA THR A 169 -14.28 8.06 2.63
C THR A 169 -13.35 6.88 2.36
N HIS A 170 -13.33 5.85 3.22
CA HIS A 170 -12.55 4.63 2.95
C HIS A 170 -13.01 3.92 1.68
N GLY A 171 -14.31 4.01 1.38
CA GLY A 171 -14.85 3.33 0.21
C GLY A 171 -16.35 3.41 0.05
N TYR A 172 -16.83 2.69 -0.96
CA TYR A 172 -18.24 2.66 -1.36
C TYR A 172 -18.70 1.23 -1.70
N LYS A 173 -19.94 0.90 -1.38
CA LYS A 173 -20.61 -0.35 -1.79
C LYS A 173 -21.94 -0.04 -2.48
N PRO A 174 -22.19 -0.55 -3.70
CA PRO A 174 -23.43 -0.31 -4.46
C PRO A 174 -24.75 -0.45 -3.71
N ARG A 175 -24.84 -1.39 -2.75
CA ARG A 175 -26.08 -1.63 -2.00
C ARG A 175 -26.23 -0.78 -0.75
N SER A 176 -25.12 -0.40 -0.11
CA SER A 176 -25.13 0.26 1.20
C SER A 176 -24.59 1.69 1.17
N GLY A 177 -24.15 2.19 0.02
CA GLY A 177 -23.56 3.51 -0.11
C GLY A 177 -22.11 3.56 0.39
N PHE A 178 -21.69 4.76 0.79
CA PHE A 178 -20.35 4.98 1.33
C PHE A 178 -20.16 4.29 2.68
N LEU A 179 -18.93 3.84 2.93
CA LEU A 179 -18.54 3.32 4.24
C LEU A 179 -18.59 4.44 5.28
N ARG A 180 -18.87 4.07 6.54
CA ARG A 180 -18.88 5.03 7.66
C ARG A 180 -17.51 5.62 7.97
N TYR A 181 -16.44 4.88 7.64
CA TYR A 181 -15.06 5.23 7.94
C TYR A 181 -14.51 6.21 6.91
N ARG A 182 -13.72 7.17 7.38
CA ARG A 182 -13.12 8.24 6.59
C ARG A 182 -11.64 8.33 6.96
N TRP A 183 -10.81 8.69 6.00
CA TRP A 183 -9.37 8.84 6.21
C TRP A 183 -9.12 10.04 7.11
N GLU A 184 -8.53 9.77 8.26
CA GLU A 184 -8.34 10.68 9.39
C GLU A 184 -6.96 10.37 9.95
N GLY A 185 -5.99 11.23 9.62
CA GLY A 185 -4.59 10.92 9.81
C GLY A 185 -4.13 10.95 11.28
N TYR A 186 -2.94 10.49 11.60
CA TYR A 186 -1.97 9.93 10.66
C TYR A 186 -2.29 8.46 10.38
N ASP A 187 -2.49 8.17 9.09
CA ASP A 187 -2.86 6.88 8.52
C ASP A 187 -2.13 6.73 7.16
N GLU A 188 -2.33 5.61 6.48
CA GLU A 188 -1.67 5.30 5.20
C GLU A 188 -2.12 6.18 4.03
N ALA A 189 -3.07 7.11 4.23
CA ALA A 189 -3.70 7.87 3.16
C ALA A 189 -2.91 9.10 2.69
N LEU A 190 -1.67 9.33 3.17
CA LEU A 190 -0.87 10.49 2.76
C LEU A 190 -0.76 10.59 1.21
N LEU A 191 -0.42 9.50 0.54
CA LEU A 191 -0.39 9.44 -0.93
C LEU A 191 -1.75 9.71 -1.57
N LEU A 192 -2.83 9.19 -0.98
CA LEU A 192 -4.20 9.43 -1.45
C LEU A 192 -4.51 10.94 -1.46
N TYR A 193 -4.13 11.67 -0.41
CA TYR A 193 -4.33 13.11 -0.35
C TYR A 193 -3.46 13.87 -1.35
N VAL A 194 -2.20 13.47 -1.55
CA VAL A 194 -1.33 14.07 -2.58
C VAL A 194 -1.95 13.92 -3.97
N LEU A 195 -2.41 12.71 -4.33
CA LEU A 195 -3.05 12.45 -5.61
C LEU A 195 -4.40 13.16 -5.75
N GLY A 196 -5.20 13.20 -4.68
CA GLY A 196 -6.51 13.85 -4.68
C GLY A 196 -6.43 15.37 -4.82
N LEU A 197 -5.48 16.01 -4.13
CA LEU A 197 -5.21 17.45 -4.26
C LEU A 197 -4.61 17.79 -5.64
N GLY A 198 -3.72 16.93 -6.16
CA GLY A 198 -3.07 17.13 -7.45
C GLY A 198 -3.96 16.87 -8.67
N SER A 199 -5.18 16.36 -8.48
CA SER A 199 -6.02 15.91 -9.60
C SER A 199 -6.42 17.09 -10.51
N PRO A 200 -6.15 17.02 -11.82
CA PRO A 200 -6.44 18.13 -12.74
C PRO A 200 -7.92 18.20 -13.18
N THR A 201 -8.76 17.24 -12.78
CA THR A 201 -10.16 17.12 -13.21
C THR A 201 -11.14 17.22 -12.04
N TYR A 202 -10.89 16.46 -10.96
CA TYR A 202 -11.76 16.40 -9.80
C TYR A 202 -10.95 16.60 -8.50
N PRO A 203 -10.23 17.73 -8.34
CA PRO A 203 -9.37 17.94 -7.17
C PRO A 203 -10.17 17.99 -5.88
N LEU A 204 -9.59 17.39 -4.84
CA LEU A 204 -9.96 17.67 -3.45
C LEU A 204 -9.69 19.15 -3.16
N PRO A 205 -10.53 19.80 -2.34
CA PRO A 205 -10.27 21.15 -1.90
C PRO A 205 -9.25 21.14 -0.73
N ASP A 206 -8.55 22.27 -0.52
CA ASP A 206 -7.47 22.38 0.48
C ASP A 206 -7.92 22.00 1.90
N GLU A 207 -9.17 22.29 2.26
CA GLU A 207 -9.73 21.92 3.58
C GLU A 207 -9.75 20.41 3.82
N SER A 208 -9.74 19.58 2.78
CA SER A 208 -9.69 18.12 2.93
C SER A 208 -8.39 17.66 3.57
N TYR A 209 -7.28 18.29 3.19
CA TYR A 209 -5.97 17.99 3.77
C TYR A 209 -5.89 18.49 5.20
N LEU A 210 -6.37 19.71 5.48
CA LEU A 210 -6.43 20.25 6.84
C LEU A 210 -7.29 19.37 7.77
N ALA A 211 -8.42 18.86 7.27
CA ALA A 211 -9.26 17.96 8.04
C ALA A 211 -8.57 16.62 8.32
N TRP A 212 -7.81 16.08 7.37
CA TRP A 212 -7.01 14.87 7.58
C TRP A 212 -5.89 15.07 8.61
N LEU A 213 -5.21 16.21 8.58
CA LEU A 213 -4.18 16.57 9.57
C LEU A 213 -4.74 16.73 10.99
N SER A 214 -6.04 17.06 11.13
CA SER A 214 -6.64 17.44 12.41
C SER A 214 -6.64 16.32 13.47
N THR A 215 -6.50 15.07 13.05
CA THR A 215 -6.50 13.89 13.94
C THR A 215 -5.09 13.38 14.25
N TYR A 216 -4.04 14.05 13.76
CA TYR A 216 -2.66 13.68 14.02
C TYR A 216 -2.36 13.61 15.51
N ALA A 217 -1.81 12.47 15.96
CA ALA A 217 -1.42 12.26 17.34
C ALA A 217 0.10 12.37 17.51
N TRP A 218 0.59 13.51 17.98
CA TRP A 218 2.01 13.63 18.39
C TRP A 218 2.25 12.85 19.68
N LYS A 219 3.24 11.97 19.70
CA LYS A 219 3.57 11.17 20.88
C LYS A 219 5.07 11.14 21.13
N LYS A 220 5.42 10.91 22.41
CA LYS A 220 6.76 10.56 22.86
C LYS A 220 6.78 9.10 23.31
N ILE A 221 7.46 8.23 22.57
CA ILE A 221 7.51 6.79 22.84
C ILE A 221 8.97 6.34 22.80
N TYR A 222 9.43 5.65 23.86
CA TYR A 222 10.82 5.19 24.00
C TYR A 222 11.88 6.28 23.74
N GLY A 223 11.57 7.54 24.05
CA GLY A 223 12.45 8.69 23.84
C GLY A 223 12.31 9.38 22.48
N TYR A 224 11.56 8.82 21.54
CA TYR A 224 11.30 9.39 20.21
C TYR A 224 10.00 10.18 20.18
N GLU A 225 10.04 11.39 19.61
CA GLU A 225 8.88 12.25 19.39
C GLU A 225 8.51 12.28 17.91
N PHE A 226 7.27 11.92 17.58
CA PHE A 226 6.81 11.76 16.20
C PHE A 226 5.27 11.74 16.12
N VAL A 227 4.72 11.87 14.92
CA VAL A 227 3.31 11.63 14.65
C VAL A 227 3.07 10.12 14.64
N TYR A 228 2.25 9.66 15.56
CA TYR A 228 2.06 8.25 15.83
C TYR A 228 0.98 7.60 14.96
N ALA A 229 1.35 6.48 14.35
CA ALA A 229 0.45 5.42 13.93
C ALA A 229 1.05 4.08 14.39
N GLY A 230 0.20 3.16 14.85
CA GLY A 230 0.65 1.90 15.47
C GLY A 230 1.30 0.92 14.48
N PRO A 231 0.59 0.49 13.43
CA PRO A 231 1.17 -0.36 12.39
C PRO A 231 2.25 0.38 11.60
N LEU A 232 3.43 -0.23 11.40
CA LEU A 232 4.54 0.50 10.75
C LEU A 232 4.27 0.77 9.26
N PHE A 233 3.47 -0.05 8.57
CA PHE A 233 3.18 0.15 7.14
C PHE A 233 2.62 1.55 6.81
N VAL A 234 1.90 2.16 7.76
CA VAL A 234 1.37 3.52 7.65
C VAL A 234 2.50 4.54 7.38
N HIS A 235 3.67 4.31 7.99
CA HIS A 235 4.86 5.15 7.83
C HIS A 235 5.70 4.80 6.59
N GLN A 236 5.38 3.71 5.88
CA GLN A 236 6.20 3.18 4.78
C GLN A 236 5.53 3.33 3.41
N LEU A 237 4.23 2.98 3.28
CA LEU A 237 3.62 2.81 1.96
C LEU A 237 3.71 4.06 1.07
N SER A 238 3.44 5.23 1.62
CA SER A 238 3.51 6.46 0.81
C SER A 238 4.94 6.80 0.37
N HIS A 239 5.97 6.32 1.09
CA HIS A 239 7.38 6.54 0.77
C HIS A 239 7.85 5.72 -0.44
N ILE A 240 7.08 4.71 -0.87
CA ILE A 240 7.37 3.96 -2.10
C ILE A 240 7.38 4.90 -3.32
N TRP A 241 6.49 5.89 -3.34
CA TRP A 241 6.29 6.78 -4.49
C TRP A 241 6.80 8.20 -4.29
N ILE A 242 6.90 8.66 -3.04
CA ILE A 242 7.29 10.02 -2.73
C ILE A 242 8.49 10.01 -1.78
N ASP A 243 9.58 10.63 -2.23
CA ASP A 243 10.71 10.93 -1.36
C ASP A 243 10.35 12.12 -0.45
N PHE A 244 10.01 11.81 0.79
CA PHE A 244 9.59 12.82 1.77
C PHE A 244 10.74 13.53 2.50
N ARG A 245 12.02 13.31 2.13
CA ARG A 245 13.15 14.02 2.73
C ARG A 245 13.04 15.52 2.48
N GLY A 246 13.04 16.31 3.54
CA GLY A 246 12.88 17.76 3.48
C GLY A 246 11.47 18.24 3.13
N ILE A 247 10.49 17.36 2.93
CA ILE A 247 9.09 17.74 2.66
C ILE A 247 8.36 17.90 3.98
N GLN A 248 7.83 19.11 4.20
CA GLN A 248 7.10 19.46 5.41
C GLN A 248 5.83 20.22 5.06
N ASP A 249 4.70 19.76 5.56
CA ASP A 249 3.49 20.57 5.63
C ASP A 249 3.51 21.50 6.86
N ALA A 250 2.40 22.20 7.11
CA ALA A 250 2.30 23.13 8.23
C ALA A 250 2.48 22.44 9.60
N TYR A 251 1.89 21.25 9.78
CA TYR A 251 1.98 20.52 11.04
C TYR A 251 3.41 20.05 11.31
N MET A 252 4.02 19.39 10.32
CA MET A 252 5.36 18.82 10.46
C MET A 252 6.42 19.92 10.63
N ARG A 253 6.23 21.07 9.96
CA ARG A 253 7.08 22.25 10.14
C ARG A 253 7.01 22.82 11.56
N GLU A 254 5.83 22.88 12.16
CA GLU A 254 5.67 23.31 13.56
C GLU A 254 6.46 22.39 14.51
N LYS A 255 6.51 21.09 14.20
CA LYS A 255 7.26 20.10 14.99
C LYS A 255 8.75 20.05 14.65
N GLY A 256 9.21 20.79 13.64
CA GLY A 256 10.59 20.77 13.19
C GLY A 256 11.02 19.43 12.61
N LEU A 257 10.09 18.67 12.01
CA LEU A 257 10.31 17.33 11.46
C LEU A 257 9.82 17.24 10.01
N ASP A 258 10.40 16.35 9.21
CA ASP A 258 9.82 15.93 7.93
C ASP A 258 9.23 14.51 8.06
N TYR A 259 8.49 14.04 7.06
CA TYR A 259 7.88 12.72 7.12
C TYR A 259 8.93 11.60 7.02
N PHE A 260 10.08 11.82 6.38
CA PHE A 260 11.16 10.83 6.35
C PHE A 260 11.71 10.53 7.75
N GLU A 261 12.09 11.58 8.49
CA GLU A 261 12.56 11.44 9.87
C GLU A 261 11.42 10.98 10.80
N ASN A 262 10.16 11.33 10.53
CA ASN A 262 9.01 10.78 11.26
C ASN A 262 8.94 9.25 11.14
N SER A 263 9.00 8.72 9.91
CA SER A 263 8.94 7.28 9.63
C SER A 263 10.17 6.55 10.16
N ARG A 264 11.35 7.18 10.08
CA ARG A 264 12.57 6.65 10.72
C ARG A 264 12.43 6.53 12.23
N ARG A 265 11.81 7.51 12.90
CA ARG A 265 11.52 7.43 14.34
C ARG A 265 10.49 6.35 14.67
N ALA A 266 9.45 6.19 13.86
CA ALA A 266 8.48 5.11 14.02
C ALA A 266 9.15 3.73 13.93
N THR A 267 10.10 3.58 12.99
CA THR A 267 10.94 2.38 12.85
C THR A 267 11.78 2.13 14.10
N TYR A 268 12.45 3.15 14.64
CA TYR A 268 13.21 2.99 15.89
C TYR A 268 12.31 2.65 17.08
N VAL A 269 11.06 3.13 17.11
CA VAL A 269 10.07 2.76 18.13
C VAL A 269 9.68 1.29 18.02
N GLN A 270 9.49 0.76 16.80
CA GLN A 270 9.24 -0.67 16.57
C GLN A 270 10.37 -1.55 17.09
N ARG A 271 11.62 -1.22 16.73
CA ARG A 271 12.80 -1.93 17.23
C ARG A 271 12.95 -1.80 18.75
N ALA A 272 12.72 -0.61 19.32
CA ALA A 272 12.78 -0.40 20.77
C ALA A 272 11.69 -1.17 21.53
N TYR A 273 10.49 -1.29 20.95
CA TYR A 273 9.42 -2.12 21.51
C TYR A 273 9.83 -3.58 21.60
N ALA A 274 10.39 -4.14 20.52
CA ALA A 274 10.86 -5.52 20.49
C ALA A 274 11.98 -5.77 21.50
N ILE A 275 12.92 -4.83 21.67
CA ILE A 275 13.96 -4.90 22.73
C ILE A 275 13.33 -4.88 24.13
N HIS A 276 12.30 -4.06 24.35
CA HIS A 276 11.63 -3.99 25.65
C HIS A 276 10.78 -5.23 25.93
N ASN A 277 10.18 -5.81 24.89
CA ASN A 277 9.38 -7.04 24.91
C ASN A 277 8.40 -7.12 26.09
N PRO A 278 7.44 -6.17 26.22
CA PRO A 278 6.57 -6.08 27.40
C PRO A 278 5.63 -7.28 27.58
N LEU A 279 5.42 -8.06 26.51
CA LEU A 279 4.60 -9.27 26.52
C LEU A 279 5.44 -10.56 26.60
N GLU A 280 6.76 -10.43 26.77
CA GLU A 280 7.70 -11.54 26.96
C GLU A 280 7.55 -12.63 25.87
N PHE A 281 7.35 -12.23 24.61
CA PHE A 281 7.32 -13.15 23.48
C PHE A 281 8.73 -13.68 23.20
N ALA A 282 8.83 -14.96 22.84
CA ALA A 282 10.11 -15.53 22.43
C ALA A 282 10.65 -14.79 21.19
N PHE A 283 11.98 -14.68 21.11
CA PHE A 283 12.74 -14.11 20.00
C PHE A 283 12.59 -12.61 19.74
N TYR A 284 11.66 -11.88 20.38
CA TYR A 284 11.63 -10.42 20.25
C TYR A 284 12.92 -9.82 20.81
N ASP A 285 13.67 -9.15 19.95
CA ASP A 285 14.91 -8.48 20.32
C ASP A 285 15.30 -7.38 19.32
N GLN A 286 16.57 -6.98 19.34
CA GLN A 286 17.11 -5.90 18.51
C GLN A 286 17.30 -6.28 17.03
N GLU A 287 17.27 -7.57 16.71
CA GLU A 287 17.47 -8.16 15.37
C GLU A 287 16.18 -8.81 14.84
N CYS A 288 15.27 -9.17 15.74
CA CYS A 288 14.02 -9.86 15.45
C CYS A 288 12.84 -9.02 15.95
N TRP A 289 12.33 -8.19 15.04
CA TRP A 289 11.25 -7.23 15.27
C TRP A 289 10.40 -7.10 13.99
N GLY A 290 9.42 -6.19 14.02
CA GLY A 290 8.64 -5.80 12.86
C GLY A 290 7.18 -6.20 12.96
N ILE A 291 6.36 -5.30 13.50
CA ILE A 291 4.97 -5.55 13.87
C ILE A 291 4.08 -4.60 13.08
N THR A 292 3.34 -5.16 12.13
CA THR A 292 2.46 -4.41 11.23
C THR A 292 1.24 -5.24 10.83
N ALA A 293 0.36 -4.67 10.01
CA ALA A 293 -0.76 -5.40 9.44
C ALA A 293 -0.27 -6.62 8.63
N SER A 294 -0.72 -7.81 9.02
CA SER A 294 -0.33 -9.07 8.38
C SER A 294 -1.33 -10.17 8.67
N ASP A 295 -1.29 -11.25 7.89
CA ASP A 295 -1.85 -12.53 8.30
C ASP A 295 -1.18 -12.99 9.63
N GLY A 296 -1.89 -13.79 10.41
CA GLY A 296 -1.42 -14.34 11.68
C GLY A 296 -1.91 -15.77 11.92
N PRO A 297 -1.48 -16.42 13.01
CA PRO A 297 -1.77 -17.83 13.27
C PRO A 297 -3.20 -18.10 13.80
N GLY A 298 -3.99 -17.05 14.03
CA GLY A 298 -5.33 -17.12 14.63
C GLY A 298 -6.49 -17.17 13.62
N PRO A 299 -7.75 -17.10 14.10
CA PRO A 299 -8.13 -16.75 15.46
C PRO A 299 -8.02 -17.94 16.43
N ALA A 300 -7.22 -17.80 17.48
CA ALA A 300 -7.05 -18.85 18.51
C ALA A 300 -6.62 -18.25 19.85
N THR A 301 -6.99 -18.91 20.96
CA THR A 301 -6.42 -18.62 22.28
C THR A 301 -5.70 -19.87 22.76
N LEU A 302 -4.40 -19.76 23.02
CA LEU A 302 -3.54 -20.88 23.39
C LEU A 302 -2.70 -20.54 24.61
N LYS A 303 -2.31 -21.56 25.37
CA LYS A 303 -1.35 -21.42 26.46
C LYS A 303 0.06 -21.68 25.92
N VAL A 304 0.88 -20.64 25.85
CA VAL A 304 2.28 -20.70 25.37
C VAL A 304 3.19 -20.39 26.54
N ASP A 305 4.09 -21.31 26.88
CA ASP A 305 5.03 -21.21 28.02
C ASP A 305 4.36 -20.84 29.35
N GLY A 306 3.16 -21.36 29.57
CA GLY A 306 2.41 -21.11 30.80
C GLY A 306 1.52 -19.87 30.78
N VAL A 307 1.65 -19.00 29.77
CA VAL A 307 0.88 -17.76 29.61
C VAL A 307 -0.25 -17.97 28.60
N GLU A 308 -1.46 -17.53 28.95
CA GLU A 308 -2.59 -17.53 28.00
C GLU A 308 -2.41 -16.37 27.01
N ARG A 309 -2.39 -16.68 25.71
CA ARG A 309 -2.17 -15.72 24.63
C ARG A 309 -3.28 -15.82 23.60
N GLN A 310 -3.74 -14.66 23.14
CA GLN A 310 -4.71 -14.54 22.05
C GLN A 310 -3.97 -14.25 20.75
N PHE A 311 -4.27 -15.05 19.72
CA PHE A 311 -3.74 -14.92 18.37
C PHE A 311 -4.84 -14.47 17.42
N PHE A 312 -4.47 -13.60 16.49
CA PHE A 312 -5.36 -13.06 15.48
C PHE A 312 -5.07 -13.67 14.11
N ASP A 313 -6.08 -13.68 13.24
CA ASP A 313 -5.89 -13.89 11.81
C ASP A 313 -5.25 -12.62 11.21
N TYR A 314 -5.73 -12.13 10.06
CA TYR A 314 -5.39 -10.80 9.57
C TYR A 314 -5.88 -9.70 10.53
N VAL A 315 -4.95 -8.88 11.04
CA VAL A 315 -5.25 -7.68 11.83
C VAL A 315 -4.16 -6.64 11.66
N ALA A 316 -4.52 -5.36 11.78
CA ALA A 316 -3.58 -4.25 11.84
C ALA A 316 -2.83 -4.24 13.19
N ARG A 317 -1.80 -5.09 13.33
CA ARG A 317 -0.91 -5.10 14.50
C ARG A 317 -0.10 -3.81 14.54
N GLY A 318 0.22 -3.35 15.74
CA GLY A 318 0.95 -2.10 15.89
C GLY A 318 1.39 -1.84 17.32
N VAL A 319 2.49 -1.13 17.48
CA VAL A 319 3.13 -0.96 18.79
C VAL A 319 3.23 0.51 19.17
N PRO A 320 3.33 0.83 20.47
CA PRO A 320 3.16 -0.06 21.63
C PRO A 320 1.70 -0.19 22.08
N HIS A 321 0.77 0.51 21.40
CA HIS A 321 -0.62 0.65 21.86
C HIS A 321 -1.64 -0.13 21.03
N GLY A 322 -1.22 -0.86 20.00
CA GLY A 322 -2.09 -1.70 19.17
C GLY A 322 -2.02 -3.17 19.56
N PRO A 323 -2.68 -4.04 18.79
CA PRO A 323 -2.58 -5.49 18.98
C PRO A 323 -1.15 -5.98 18.73
N ASP A 324 -0.65 -6.78 19.67
CA ASP A 324 0.57 -7.58 19.53
C ASP A 324 0.25 -8.99 20.05
N ASP A 325 0.34 -9.98 19.16
CA ASP A 325 0.17 -11.40 19.47
C ASP A 325 1.46 -12.22 19.26
N GLY A 326 2.61 -11.55 19.15
CA GLY A 326 3.90 -12.21 18.91
C GLY A 326 4.19 -12.46 17.43
N THR A 327 3.29 -12.07 16.51
CA THR A 327 3.49 -12.25 15.08
C THR A 327 4.38 -11.13 14.52
N LEU A 328 5.49 -11.53 13.90
CA LEU A 328 6.37 -10.64 13.14
C LEU A 328 6.09 -10.73 11.64
N ALA A 329 6.24 -9.60 10.96
CA ALA A 329 6.06 -9.46 9.52
C ALA A 329 7.39 -9.06 8.87
N PRO A 330 8.16 -10.01 8.30
CA PRO A 330 9.55 -9.74 7.86
C PRO A 330 9.69 -8.63 6.83
N TRP A 331 8.68 -8.45 5.97
CA TRP A 331 8.68 -7.41 4.93
C TRP A 331 8.76 -6.00 5.51
N GLU A 332 8.27 -5.81 6.74
CA GLU A 332 8.25 -4.51 7.41
C GLU A 332 9.67 -4.05 7.78
N VAL A 333 10.51 -4.97 8.28
CA VAL A 333 11.90 -4.70 8.61
C VAL A 333 12.70 -4.37 7.35
N VAL A 334 12.49 -5.15 6.28
CA VAL A 334 13.19 -4.98 5.00
C VAL A 334 12.84 -3.64 4.34
N ALA A 335 11.61 -3.16 4.52
CA ALA A 335 11.12 -1.92 3.91
C ALA A 335 11.42 -0.65 4.74
N SER A 336 12.07 -0.77 5.91
CA SER A 336 12.28 0.31 6.89
C SER A 336 13.57 1.10 6.75
#